data_AF-A0A4R6HVU8-F1
#
_entry.id   AF-A0A4R6HVU8-F1
#
_cell.length_a   1.000
_cell.length_b   1.000
_cell.length_c   1.000
_cell.angle_alpha   90.00
_cell.angle_beta   90.00
_cell.angle_gamma   90.00
#
_symmetry.space_group_name_H-M   'P 1'
#
loop_
_entity.id
_entity.type
_entity.pdbx_description
1 polymer ?
#
loop_
_entity_poly.entity_id
_entity_poly.type
_entity_poly.pdbx_seq_one_letter_code
_entity_poly.pdbx_strand_id
1 'polypeptide(L)'
;MTNSENRKEISNIRNFSIIAHIDHGKSTLADRLIQTCGGLTERELKEQVLDSMDLERERGITIKAQSVTLDYHAQDGNTYQLNFIDTPGHVDFSYEVSRSLYACEGALLVVDAGQGVEAQSVANCYTAIEQGLEVLPVLNKMDLPQADPDKVAHEIEEIIGLDATDACQVSAKSGMGIAALLERLVRDIPPPKGNAEAPLQALIIDSWFDNYLGVVSLVRLFDGTLKKGEKIRIKSTGGDWQVNEVGIFTPLRRETGILCAGEVGFIVAGIKEIHGAPVGDTITHTKTSDVPRLPGFQKVKPQVYAGMFPVSADDYEDFRDALEKLALNDASLDYEPENSDALGFGFRVGFLGTLHMEIVQERLEREYDLDLLTTAPTVVYELAMKNGTVSYVANPSKLPDMADVEEMREPIVRASILVPQEFVGNVITECEQRRGTQLDMQFLGSQIQLTYELPMSEVVMDFFDRLKSISKGYASLEYNFERFQAAKLVRLDVLINGDRVDALAVIIHRDHAHSRGRLLVEKMKELIPRQMFDVAIQAAIGGQVVARSTVKALRKNVTAKCYGGDVSRKKKLLEKQKAGKKRMKQVGRVEIPQDAFLAVLRVND
;
A
#
# COMPACT_ATOMS: atom_id res chain seq x y z
N MET A 1 24.90 -41.23 -17.54
CA MET A 1 25.82 -40.50 -16.64
C MET A 1 25.78 -39.00 -16.98
N THR A 2 24.58 -38.38 -16.97
CA THR A 2 24.40 -36.98 -17.42
C THR A 2 23.32 -36.23 -16.63
N ASN A 3 23.06 -36.63 -15.37
CA ASN A 3 22.08 -35.96 -14.50
C ASN A 3 22.69 -35.45 -13.17
N SER A 4 24.01 -35.53 -12.99
CA SER A 4 24.69 -35.03 -11.78
C SER A 4 25.32 -33.64 -11.95
N GLU A 5 25.38 -33.09 -13.16
CA GLU A 5 26.08 -31.82 -13.43
C GLU A 5 25.29 -30.56 -13.03
N ASN A 6 23.99 -30.68 -12.73
CA ASN A 6 23.13 -29.53 -12.38
C ASN A 6 22.64 -29.50 -10.92
N ARG A 7 23.10 -30.41 -10.05
CA ARG A 7 22.67 -30.42 -8.64
C ARG A 7 23.67 -29.62 -7.83
N LYS A 8 23.39 -28.33 -7.61
CA LYS A 8 24.19 -27.51 -6.69
C LYS A 8 24.03 -28.04 -5.27
N GLU A 9 25.12 -28.05 -4.52
CA GLU A 9 25.08 -28.42 -3.12
C GLU A 9 24.34 -27.34 -2.33
N ILE A 10 23.42 -27.77 -1.45
CA ILE A 10 22.62 -26.87 -0.60
C ILE A 10 23.51 -25.94 0.22
N SER A 11 24.70 -26.41 0.61
CA SER A 11 25.74 -25.63 1.30
C SER A 11 26.23 -24.40 0.53
N ASN A 12 26.06 -24.37 -0.79
CA ASN A 12 26.51 -23.29 -1.66
C ASN A 12 25.36 -22.37 -2.09
N ILE A 13 24.16 -22.52 -1.52
CA ILE A 13 23.03 -21.63 -1.76
C ILE A 13 22.96 -20.58 -0.63
N ARG A 14 22.63 -19.34 -0.97
CA ARG A 14 22.29 -18.28 -0.01
C ARG A 14 21.00 -17.62 -0.44
N ASN A 15 19.95 -17.69 0.37
CA ASN A 15 18.72 -16.93 0.13
C ASN A 15 18.67 -15.73 1.07
N PHE A 16 18.56 -14.53 0.51
CA PHE A 16 18.49 -13.30 1.31
C PHE A 16 17.52 -12.27 0.77
N SER A 17 16.98 -11.42 1.63
CA SER A 17 16.16 -10.27 1.22
C SER A 17 16.93 -8.97 1.38
N ILE A 18 16.65 -7.96 0.58
CA ILE A 18 17.19 -6.60 0.80
C ILE A 18 16.09 -5.76 1.45
N ILE A 19 16.32 -5.28 2.67
CA ILE A 19 15.39 -4.44 3.44
C ILE A 19 16.00 -3.06 3.65
N ALA A 20 15.20 -2.01 3.46
CA ALA A 20 15.66 -0.63 3.59
C ALA A 20 14.46 0.31 3.79
N HIS A 21 14.71 1.51 4.31
CA HIS A 21 13.77 2.62 4.18
C HIS A 21 13.72 3.10 2.71
N ILE A 22 12.68 3.86 2.39
CA ILE A 22 12.52 4.52 1.09
C ILE A 22 13.76 5.38 0.81
N ASP A 23 14.20 5.41 -0.44
CA ASP A 23 15.37 6.16 -0.91
C ASP A 23 16.73 5.76 -0.32
N HIS A 24 16.85 4.72 0.53
CA HIS A 24 18.16 4.24 1.01
C HIS A 24 18.99 3.50 -0.06
N GLY A 25 18.48 3.38 -1.29
CA GLY A 25 19.20 2.85 -2.45
C GLY A 25 19.15 1.32 -2.58
N LYS A 26 18.07 0.69 -2.13
CA LYS A 26 17.80 -0.75 -2.21
C LYS A 26 17.83 -1.29 -3.66
N SER A 27 17.01 -0.75 -4.57
CA SER A 27 16.97 -1.18 -5.98
C SER A 27 18.31 -0.97 -6.68
N THR A 28 18.98 0.16 -6.40
CA THR A 28 20.32 0.45 -6.94
C THR A 28 21.36 -0.56 -6.46
N LEU A 29 21.27 -1.01 -5.20
CA LEU A 29 22.16 -2.05 -4.67
C LEU A 29 21.88 -3.39 -5.38
N ALA A 30 20.62 -3.75 -5.54
CA ALA A 30 20.20 -4.97 -6.24
C ALA A 30 20.74 -5.02 -7.68
N ASP A 31 20.58 -3.94 -8.44
CA ASP A 31 21.14 -3.80 -9.80
C ASP A 31 22.67 -3.99 -9.81
N ARG A 32 23.35 -3.43 -8.79
CA ARG A 32 24.81 -3.53 -8.70
C ARG A 32 25.28 -4.95 -8.40
N LEU A 33 24.54 -5.68 -7.56
CA LEU A 33 24.80 -7.10 -7.31
C LEU A 33 24.64 -7.91 -8.61
N ILE A 34 23.56 -7.66 -9.37
CA ILE A 34 23.30 -8.29 -10.67
C ILE A 34 24.47 -8.05 -11.64
N GLN A 35 24.91 -6.81 -11.75
CA GLN A 35 26.02 -6.45 -12.64
C GLN A 35 27.33 -7.15 -12.24
N THR A 36 27.63 -7.17 -10.94
CA THR A 36 28.90 -7.72 -10.42
C THR A 36 28.97 -9.24 -10.60
N CYS A 37 27.84 -9.93 -10.46
CA CYS A 37 27.74 -11.38 -10.68
C CYS A 37 27.55 -11.76 -12.17
N GLY A 38 27.58 -10.79 -13.10
CA GLY A 38 27.45 -11.08 -14.52
C GLY A 38 26.04 -11.50 -14.97
N GLY A 39 25.01 -11.15 -14.20
CA GLY A 39 23.61 -11.50 -14.50
C GLY A 39 23.03 -10.78 -15.72
N LEU A 40 23.66 -9.69 -16.17
CA LEU A 40 23.27 -8.90 -17.35
C LEU A 40 24.49 -8.35 -18.07
N THR A 41 24.40 -8.20 -19.39
CA THR A 41 25.42 -7.48 -20.18
C THR A 41 25.32 -5.97 -19.98
N GLU A 42 26.41 -5.21 -20.20
CA GLU A 42 26.39 -3.73 -20.11
C GLU A 42 25.33 -3.06 -21.00
N ARG A 43 24.86 -3.75 -22.05
CA ARG A 43 23.78 -3.26 -22.93
C ARG A 43 22.38 -3.52 -22.39
N GLU A 44 22.22 -4.54 -21.54
CA GLU A 44 20.94 -4.89 -20.90
C GLU A 44 20.74 -4.12 -19.59
N LEU A 45 21.82 -3.58 -19.01
CA LEU A 45 21.74 -2.61 -17.92
C LEU A 45 21.13 -1.29 -18.40
N LYS A 46 19.81 -1.15 -18.19
CA LYS A 46 19.19 0.14 -17.92
C LYS A 46 19.29 0.42 -16.41
N GLU A 47 19.21 1.67 -15.97
CA GLU A 47 19.04 1.96 -14.54
C GLU A 47 17.73 1.32 -14.05
N GLN A 48 17.75 0.65 -12.89
CA GLN A 48 16.60 0.02 -12.23
C GLN A 48 15.97 -1.13 -13.05
N VAL A 49 16.71 -2.24 -13.18
CA VAL A 49 16.26 -3.38 -14.00
C VAL A 49 15.15 -4.17 -13.31
N LEU A 50 15.14 -4.19 -11.97
CA LEU A 50 14.12 -4.87 -11.17
C LEU A 50 12.83 -4.08 -11.04
N ASP A 51 12.90 -2.75 -11.16
CA ASP A 51 11.73 -1.89 -11.23
C ASP A 51 11.12 -2.04 -12.64
N SER A 52 10.28 -3.06 -12.79
CA SER A 52 9.72 -3.49 -14.07
C SER A 52 8.53 -2.64 -14.49
N MET A 53 7.81 -2.06 -13.52
CA MET A 53 6.67 -1.17 -13.78
C MET A 53 7.16 0.26 -14.03
N ASP A 54 6.52 0.95 -14.98
CA ASP A 54 6.83 2.36 -15.24
C ASP A 54 6.57 3.22 -13.98
N LEU A 55 5.60 2.83 -13.16
CA LEU A 55 5.27 3.52 -11.93
C LEU A 55 6.36 3.44 -10.85
N GLU A 56 7.02 2.28 -10.73
CA GLU A 56 8.14 2.08 -9.81
C GLU A 56 9.28 3.04 -10.15
N ARG A 57 9.57 3.21 -11.45
CA ARG A 57 10.62 4.12 -11.95
C ARG A 57 10.27 5.59 -11.75
N GLU A 58 9.03 5.99 -11.99
CA GLU A 58 8.59 7.38 -11.83
C GLU A 58 8.60 7.83 -10.37
N ARG A 59 8.11 6.97 -9.48
CA ARG A 59 8.02 7.27 -8.04
C ARG A 59 9.30 6.92 -7.26
N GLY A 60 10.24 6.18 -7.86
CA GLY A 60 11.50 5.79 -7.23
C GLY A 60 11.34 4.75 -6.11
N ILE A 61 10.27 3.95 -6.14
CA ILE A 61 9.93 2.96 -5.10
C ILE A 61 9.77 1.57 -5.71
N THR A 62 10.20 0.53 -4.99
CA THR A 62 9.84 -0.86 -5.31
C THR A 62 8.43 -1.13 -4.80
N ILE A 63 7.53 -1.49 -5.69
CA ILE A 63 6.13 -1.80 -5.38
C ILE A 63 5.99 -3.30 -5.22
N LYS A 64 6.59 -4.08 -6.13
CA LYS A 64 6.46 -5.53 -6.14
C LYS A 64 7.78 -6.23 -5.84
N ALA A 65 7.73 -7.22 -4.96
CA ALA A 65 8.91 -8.05 -4.70
C ALA A 65 9.37 -8.83 -5.95
N GLN A 66 10.65 -8.69 -6.31
CA GLN A 66 11.26 -9.40 -7.43
C GLN A 66 12.33 -10.38 -6.93
N SER A 67 12.28 -11.61 -7.42
CA SER A 67 13.28 -12.64 -7.11
C SER A 67 14.34 -12.69 -8.20
N VAL A 68 15.60 -12.81 -7.80
CA VAL A 68 16.74 -12.96 -8.71
C VAL A 68 17.69 -14.02 -8.17
N THR A 69 18.21 -14.83 -9.08
CA THR A 69 19.24 -15.83 -8.84
C THR A 69 20.50 -15.43 -9.60
N LEU A 70 21.62 -15.36 -8.88
CA LEU A 70 22.94 -15.03 -9.40
C LEU A 70 23.93 -16.13 -9.04
N ASP A 71 24.91 -16.33 -9.93
CA ASP A 71 26.07 -17.18 -9.65
C ASP A 71 27.24 -16.28 -9.25
N TYR A 72 27.82 -16.52 -8.07
CA TYR A 72 28.96 -15.77 -7.56
C TYR A 72 30.16 -16.69 -7.36
N HIS A 73 31.27 -16.36 -8.02
CA HIS A 73 32.56 -17.04 -7.81
C HIS A 73 33.28 -16.38 -6.65
N ALA A 74 33.25 -17.02 -5.48
CA ALA A 74 33.85 -16.49 -4.27
C ALA A 74 35.37 -16.71 -4.24
N GLN A 75 36.05 -15.97 -3.37
CA GLN A 75 37.52 -16.05 -3.21
C GLN A 75 38.00 -17.40 -2.66
N ASP A 76 37.12 -18.19 -2.05
CA ASP A 76 37.41 -19.56 -1.59
C ASP A 76 37.51 -20.58 -2.75
N GLY A 77 37.21 -20.15 -3.98
CA GLY A 77 37.24 -20.98 -5.19
C GLY A 77 35.93 -21.72 -5.48
N ASN A 78 34.91 -21.58 -4.62
CA ASN A 78 33.59 -22.17 -4.81
C ASN A 78 32.65 -21.20 -5.54
N THR A 79 31.68 -21.78 -6.27
CA THR A 79 30.58 -21.00 -6.87
C THR A 79 29.35 -21.11 -5.99
N TYR A 80 28.87 -19.96 -5.51
CA TYR A 80 27.67 -19.84 -4.71
C TYR A 80 26.49 -19.38 -5.55
N GLN A 81 25.32 -19.95 -5.30
CA GLN A 81 24.06 -19.47 -5.83
C GLN A 81 23.45 -18.49 -4.84
N LEU A 82 23.38 -17.23 -5.25
CA LEU A 82 22.80 -16.14 -4.49
C LEU A 82 21.37 -15.92 -5.00
N ASN A 83 20.38 -16.34 -4.21
CA ASN A 83 18.99 -16.01 -4.48
C ASN A 83 18.63 -14.82 -3.59
N PHE A 84 18.14 -13.73 -4.20
CA PHE A 84 17.63 -12.63 -3.40
C PHE A 84 16.27 -12.15 -3.85
N ILE A 85 15.56 -11.57 -2.89
CA ILE A 85 14.28 -10.93 -3.10
C ILE A 85 14.42 -9.45 -2.77
N ASP A 86 14.18 -8.61 -3.77
CA ASP A 86 14.09 -7.16 -3.55
C ASP A 86 12.73 -6.87 -2.90
N THR A 87 12.70 -6.27 -1.70
CA THR A 87 11.46 -6.11 -0.92
C THR A 87 10.97 -4.67 -0.94
N PRO A 88 9.66 -4.36 -0.99
CA PRO A 88 9.16 -2.98 -0.91
C PRO A 88 9.66 -2.21 0.32
N GLY A 89 9.87 -0.91 0.18
CA GLY A 89 10.37 -0.06 1.28
C GLY A 89 9.28 0.59 2.13
N HIS A 90 8.04 0.67 1.63
CA HIS A 90 6.96 1.45 2.25
C HIS A 90 6.07 0.61 3.19
N VAL A 91 5.51 1.22 4.24
CA VAL A 91 4.69 0.54 5.27
C VAL A 91 3.47 -0.19 4.71
N ASP A 92 2.82 0.40 3.71
CA ASP A 92 1.67 -0.18 3.02
C ASP A 92 1.97 -1.55 2.39
N PHE A 93 3.24 -1.88 2.13
CA PHE A 93 3.66 -3.16 1.55
C PHE A 93 4.40 -4.06 2.57
N SER A 94 4.26 -3.77 3.87
CA SER A 94 4.83 -4.57 4.97
C SER A 94 4.49 -6.06 4.88
N TYR A 95 3.31 -6.40 4.36
CA TYR A 95 2.95 -7.79 4.11
C TYR A 95 3.79 -8.45 3.01
N GLU A 96 4.12 -7.74 1.94
CA GLU A 96 5.06 -8.25 0.94
C GLU A 96 6.43 -8.49 1.55
N VAL A 97 6.94 -7.52 2.33
CA VAL A 97 8.22 -7.63 3.03
C VAL A 97 8.24 -8.88 3.91
N SER A 98 7.20 -9.09 4.72
CA SER A 98 7.08 -10.26 5.60
C SER A 98 7.09 -11.60 4.83
N ARG A 99 6.39 -11.66 3.68
CA ARG A 99 6.38 -12.85 2.80
C ARG A 99 7.75 -13.13 2.19
N SER A 100 8.45 -12.08 1.75
CA SER A 100 9.79 -12.17 1.16
C SER A 100 10.82 -12.61 2.19
N LEU A 101 10.78 -12.06 3.41
CA LEU A 101 11.65 -12.45 4.51
C LEU A 101 11.48 -13.93 4.86
N TYR A 102 10.24 -14.43 4.86
CA TYR A 102 9.96 -15.84 5.14
C TYR A 102 10.55 -16.80 4.08
N ALA A 103 10.92 -16.28 2.90
CA ALA A 103 11.57 -17.04 1.84
C ALA A 103 13.12 -17.05 1.94
N CYS A 104 13.70 -16.41 2.94
CA CYS A 104 15.14 -16.24 3.07
C CYS A 104 15.73 -16.87 4.35
N GLU A 105 17.06 -16.95 4.40
CA GLU A 105 17.86 -17.27 5.59
C GLU A 105 18.51 -16.03 6.21
N GLY A 106 18.67 -14.96 5.43
CA GLY A 106 19.24 -13.71 5.89
C GLY A 106 18.62 -12.48 5.24
N ALA A 107 18.92 -11.31 5.75
CA ALA A 107 18.48 -10.03 5.21
C ALA A 107 19.62 -9.01 5.21
N LEU A 108 19.76 -8.27 4.12
CA LEU A 108 20.66 -7.11 4.03
C LEU A 108 19.88 -5.89 4.51
N LEU A 109 20.29 -5.32 5.65
CA LEU A 109 19.74 -4.08 6.17
C LEU A 109 20.50 -2.89 5.58
N VAL A 110 19.92 -2.27 4.56
CA VAL A 110 20.52 -1.14 3.85
C VAL A 110 20.12 0.17 4.54
N VAL A 111 21.12 0.88 5.03
CA VAL A 111 20.97 2.18 5.71
C VAL A 111 21.77 3.23 4.95
N ASP A 112 21.15 4.38 4.67
CA ASP A 112 21.85 5.51 4.05
C ASP A 112 22.83 6.11 5.05
N ALA A 113 24.12 6.13 4.70
CA ALA A 113 25.18 6.66 5.56
C ALA A 113 25.05 8.18 5.84
N GLY A 114 24.23 8.91 5.08
CA GLY A 114 23.95 10.33 5.32
C GLY A 114 22.66 10.62 6.09
N GLN A 115 21.63 9.78 5.96
CA GLN A 115 20.33 9.96 6.65
C GLN A 115 20.31 9.28 8.01
N GLY A 116 20.87 8.06 8.10
CA GLY A 116 20.85 7.25 9.31
C GLY A 116 19.68 6.29 9.39
N VAL A 117 19.36 5.84 10.61
CA VAL A 117 18.28 4.88 10.86
C VAL A 117 16.93 5.58 10.81
N GLU A 118 15.97 4.94 10.13
CA GLU A 118 14.58 5.42 9.96
C GLU A 118 13.59 4.40 10.53
N ALA A 119 12.37 4.83 10.88
CA ALA A 119 11.36 3.97 11.54
C ALA A 119 11.07 2.67 10.76
N GLN A 120 11.02 2.74 9.43
CA GLN A 120 10.79 1.56 8.59
C GLN A 120 11.98 0.58 8.58
N SER A 121 13.21 1.09 8.65
CA SER A 121 14.41 0.25 8.79
C SER A 121 14.35 -0.54 10.09
N VAL A 122 13.91 0.09 11.18
CA VAL A 122 13.72 -0.54 12.49
C VAL A 122 12.64 -1.63 12.41
N ALA A 123 11.47 -1.31 11.86
CA ALA A 123 10.34 -2.23 11.72
C ALA A 123 10.67 -3.51 10.94
N ASN A 124 11.28 -3.31 9.75
CA ASN A 124 11.67 -4.41 8.87
C ASN A 124 12.76 -5.26 9.50
N CYS A 125 13.68 -4.64 10.23
CA CYS A 125 14.72 -5.36 10.95
C CYS A 125 14.13 -6.21 12.08
N TYR A 126 13.22 -5.68 12.90
CA TYR A 126 12.54 -6.48 13.93
C TYR A 126 11.78 -7.66 13.32
N THR A 127 11.07 -7.44 12.20
CA THR A 127 10.38 -8.52 11.48
C THR A 127 11.35 -9.62 11.03
N ALA A 128 12.53 -9.25 10.51
CA ALA A 128 13.56 -10.20 10.10
C ALA A 128 14.12 -10.99 11.30
N ILE A 129 14.39 -10.32 12.42
CA ILE A 129 14.89 -10.94 13.65
C ILE A 129 13.85 -11.90 14.26
N GLU A 130 12.58 -11.51 14.30
CA GLU A 130 11.48 -12.35 14.81
C GLU A 130 11.30 -13.64 14.00
N GLN A 131 11.57 -13.57 12.69
CA GLN A 131 11.59 -14.74 11.80
C GLN A 131 12.90 -15.55 11.88
N GLY A 132 13.87 -15.11 12.68
CA GLY A 132 15.14 -15.81 12.91
C GLY A 132 16.13 -15.70 11.75
N LEU A 133 16.04 -14.64 10.93
CA LEU A 133 16.98 -14.39 9.86
C LEU A 133 18.28 -13.76 10.39
N GLU A 134 19.39 -14.08 9.73
CA GLU A 134 20.65 -13.37 9.96
C GLU A 134 20.60 -11.99 9.27
N VAL A 135 20.72 -10.90 10.04
CA VAL A 135 20.62 -9.54 9.50
C VAL A 135 22.02 -8.92 9.36
N LEU A 136 22.38 -8.56 8.13
CA LEU A 136 23.66 -7.95 7.81
C LEU A 136 23.50 -6.44 7.58
N PRO A 137 24.10 -5.57 8.42
CA PRO A 137 24.05 -4.12 8.21
C PRO A 137 24.95 -3.69 7.04
N VAL A 138 24.39 -2.87 6.15
CA VAL A 138 25.03 -2.33 4.96
C VAL A 138 24.85 -0.81 4.94
N LEU A 139 25.95 -0.07 5.05
CA LEU A 139 25.98 1.39 5.00
C LEU A 139 26.15 1.84 3.55
N ASN A 140 25.09 2.37 2.93
CA ASN A 140 25.06 2.74 1.52
C ASN A 140 25.31 4.24 1.31
N LYS A 141 25.47 4.65 0.05
CA LYS A 141 25.70 6.04 -0.40
C LYS A 141 26.99 6.68 0.13
N MET A 142 28.02 5.86 0.34
CA MET A 142 29.37 6.31 0.74
C MET A 142 30.05 7.24 -0.27
N ASP A 143 29.49 7.42 -1.47
CA ASP A 143 29.93 8.42 -2.45
C ASP A 143 29.51 9.85 -2.12
N LEU A 144 28.58 10.04 -1.20
CA LEU A 144 28.06 11.36 -0.83
C LEU A 144 28.96 12.03 0.22
N PRO A 145 29.22 13.35 0.10
CA PRO A 145 30.09 14.07 1.04
C PRO A 145 29.54 14.17 2.46
N GLN A 146 28.22 14.00 2.63
CA GLN A 146 27.54 13.98 3.92
C GLN A 146 27.50 12.59 4.59
N ALA A 147 28.08 11.55 3.97
CA ALA A 147 28.10 10.22 4.55
C ALA A 147 28.96 10.19 5.84
N ASP A 148 28.39 9.66 6.91
CA ASP A 148 29.02 9.52 8.22
C ASP A 148 28.83 8.07 8.74
N PRO A 149 29.68 7.13 8.29
CA PRO A 149 29.47 5.71 8.58
C PRO A 149 29.61 5.39 10.08
N ASP A 150 30.48 6.10 10.80
CA ASP A 150 30.73 5.85 12.22
C ASP A 150 29.50 6.23 13.05
N LYS A 151 28.89 7.39 12.73
CA LYS A 151 27.64 7.82 13.34
C LYS A 151 26.50 6.82 13.06
N VAL A 152 26.33 6.42 11.80
CA VAL A 152 25.23 5.53 11.42
C VAL A 152 25.41 4.11 11.97
N ALA A 153 26.64 3.59 12.04
CA ALA A 153 26.92 2.32 12.71
C ALA A 153 26.51 2.39 14.20
N HIS A 154 26.84 3.49 14.87
CA HIS A 154 26.44 3.70 16.26
C HIS A 154 24.92 3.80 16.42
N GLU A 155 24.22 4.50 15.50
CA GLU A 155 22.75 4.54 15.48
C GLU A 155 22.13 3.14 15.31
N ILE A 156 22.68 2.28 14.45
CA ILE A 156 22.23 0.89 14.29
C ILE A 156 22.40 0.11 15.60
N GLU A 157 23.54 0.26 16.28
CA GLU A 157 23.81 -0.40 17.56
C GLU A 157 22.87 0.07 18.68
N GLU A 158 22.61 1.37 18.77
CA GLU A 158 21.76 1.96 19.83
C GLU A 158 20.26 1.74 19.58
N ILE A 159 19.78 1.93 18.34
CA ILE A 159 18.35 1.90 18.00
C ILE A 159 17.88 0.46 17.74
N ILE A 160 18.65 -0.30 16.98
CA ILE A 160 18.25 -1.63 16.51
C ILE A 160 18.83 -2.72 17.41
N GLY A 161 19.98 -2.49 18.03
CA GLY A 161 20.67 -3.48 18.85
C GLY A 161 21.44 -4.52 18.03
N LEU A 162 21.80 -4.20 16.78
CA LEU A 162 22.64 -5.03 15.92
C LEU A 162 24.10 -4.57 16.00
N ASP A 163 25.03 -5.53 16.01
CA ASP A 163 26.47 -5.22 15.90
C ASP A 163 26.78 -4.66 14.51
N ALA A 164 27.16 -3.39 14.47
CA ALA A 164 27.48 -2.68 13.24
C ALA A 164 28.96 -2.29 13.16
N THR A 165 29.81 -2.77 14.08
CA THR A 165 31.23 -2.41 14.13
C THR A 165 31.95 -2.73 12.82
N ASP A 166 31.61 -3.87 12.21
CA ASP A 166 32.19 -4.30 10.93
C ASP A 166 31.30 -3.97 9.72
N ALA A 167 30.23 -3.17 9.86
CA ALA A 167 29.21 -2.97 8.82
C ALA A 167 29.80 -2.65 7.43
N CYS A 168 29.24 -3.28 6.38
CA CYS A 168 29.77 -3.12 5.03
C CYS A 168 29.49 -1.71 4.51
N GLN A 169 30.55 -0.93 4.31
CA GLN A 169 30.48 0.39 3.68
C GLN A 169 30.48 0.25 2.15
N VAL A 170 29.37 0.61 1.52
CA VAL A 170 29.16 0.46 0.08
C VAL A 170 28.64 1.73 -0.57
N SER A 171 28.87 1.84 -1.87
CA SER A 171 28.15 2.79 -2.71
C SER A 171 27.58 2.03 -3.89
N ALA A 172 26.28 1.77 -3.85
CA ALA A 172 25.56 1.12 -4.94
C ALA A 172 25.70 1.86 -6.29
N LYS A 173 25.91 3.19 -6.24
CA LYS A 173 26.09 4.04 -7.42
C LYS A 173 27.48 3.91 -8.04
N SER A 174 28.55 3.91 -7.23
CA SER A 174 29.92 3.81 -7.73
C SER A 174 30.44 2.37 -7.84
N GLY A 175 29.78 1.42 -7.18
CA GLY A 175 30.25 0.03 -7.05
C GLY A 175 31.27 -0.18 -5.94
N MET A 176 31.61 0.86 -5.17
CA MET A 176 32.54 0.74 -4.03
C MET A 176 31.99 -0.26 -2.99
N GLY A 177 32.86 -1.14 -2.48
CA GLY A 177 32.56 -2.06 -1.38
C GLY A 177 31.72 -3.30 -1.74
N ILE A 178 31.19 -3.40 -2.96
CA ILE A 178 30.28 -4.48 -3.36
C ILE A 178 30.94 -5.86 -3.34
N ALA A 179 32.20 -5.97 -3.78
CA ALA A 179 32.92 -7.24 -3.72
C ALA A 179 33.12 -7.72 -2.26
N ALA A 180 33.41 -6.79 -1.33
CA ALA A 180 33.53 -7.12 0.08
C ALA A 180 32.17 -7.52 0.69
N LEU A 181 31.09 -6.86 0.27
CA LEU A 181 29.72 -7.23 0.65
C LEU A 181 29.37 -8.65 0.20
N LEU A 182 29.67 -9.04 -1.04
CA LEU A 182 29.41 -10.38 -1.57
C LEU A 182 30.17 -11.48 -0.80
N GLU A 183 31.46 -11.24 -0.50
CA GLU A 183 32.25 -12.17 0.32
C GLU A 183 31.68 -12.31 1.73
N ARG A 184 31.30 -11.19 2.35
CA ARG A 184 30.69 -11.20 3.68
C ARG A 184 29.36 -11.92 3.68
N LEU A 185 28.54 -11.71 2.66
CA LEU A 185 27.24 -12.35 2.50
C LEU A 185 27.40 -13.87 2.46
N VAL A 186 28.33 -14.39 1.67
CA VAL A 186 28.62 -15.83 1.58
C VAL A 186 29.07 -16.41 2.92
N ARG A 187 29.88 -15.64 3.68
CA ARG A 187 30.44 -16.04 4.97
C ARG A 187 29.40 -16.05 6.10
N ASP A 188 28.60 -14.99 6.20
CA ASP A 188 27.77 -14.71 7.38
C ASP A 188 26.34 -15.24 7.21
N ILE A 189 25.75 -15.18 6.01
CA ILE A 189 24.41 -15.73 5.78
C ILE A 189 24.49 -17.26 5.74
N PRO A 190 23.66 -18.00 6.51
CA PRO A 190 23.70 -19.45 6.51
C PRO A 190 23.08 -20.04 5.23
N PRO A 191 23.50 -21.25 4.80
CA PRO A 191 22.82 -21.97 3.74
C PRO A 191 21.41 -22.40 4.15
N PRO A 192 20.49 -22.58 3.17
CA PRO A 192 19.19 -23.14 3.43
C PRO A 192 19.26 -24.53 4.05
N LYS A 193 18.24 -24.85 4.85
CA LYS A 193 18.03 -26.21 5.40
C LYS A 193 17.01 -26.93 4.53
N GLY A 194 17.27 -28.19 4.22
CA GLY A 194 16.37 -29.02 3.44
C GLY A 194 17.01 -30.32 2.99
N ASN A 195 16.18 -31.30 2.64
CA ASN A 195 16.62 -32.56 2.07
C ASN A 195 15.99 -32.78 0.70
N ALA A 196 16.83 -32.82 -0.34
CA ALA A 196 16.37 -33.02 -1.71
C ALA A 196 15.80 -34.43 -1.99
N GLU A 197 15.96 -35.39 -1.08
CA GLU A 197 15.35 -36.73 -1.16
C GLU A 197 14.05 -36.86 -0.37
N ALA A 198 13.71 -35.87 0.46
CA ALA A 198 12.45 -35.85 1.18
C ALA A 198 11.26 -35.61 0.24
N PRO A 199 10.02 -35.89 0.67
CA PRO A 199 8.83 -35.52 -0.08
C PRO A 199 8.78 -34.01 -0.37
N LEU A 200 8.29 -33.64 -1.56
CA LEU A 200 8.23 -32.25 -1.99
C LEU A 200 7.41 -31.39 -1.02
N GLN A 201 8.03 -30.32 -0.53
CA GLN A 201 7.38 -29.20 0.14
C GLN A 201 7.86 -27.90 -0.49
N ALA A 202 7.03 -27.31 -1.35
CA ALA A 202 7.27 -26.00 -1.92
C ALA A 202 6.24 -25.00 -1.39
N LEU A 203 6.69 -23.86 -0.89
CA LEU A 203 5.83 -22.77 -0.45
C LEU A 203 5.62 -21.78 -1.58
N ILE A 204 4.37 -21.38 -1.84
CA ILE A 204 4.05 -20.27 -2.75
C ILE A 204 4.32 -18.95 -2.02
N ILE A 205 5.35 -18.22 -2.46
CA ILE A 205 5.75 -16.92 -1.91
C ILE A 205 4.92 -15.81 -2.55
N ASP A 206 4.77 -15.89 -3.88
CA ASP A 206 4.01 -14.93 -4.66
C ASP A 206 3.38 -15.61 -5.89
N SER A 207 2.37 -14.98 -6.48
CA SER A 207 1.72 -15.45 -7.69
C SER A 207 1.22 -14.29 -8.53
N TRP A 208 1.30 -14.42 -9.85
CA TRP A 208 0.69 -13.45 -10.77
C TRP A 208 0.07 -14.15 -11.97
N PHE A 209 -0.84 -13.44 -12.61
CA PHE A 209 -1.51 -13.94 -13.81
C PHE A 209 -0.78 -13.50 -15.07
N ASP A 210 -0.50 -14.47 -15.95
CA ASP A 210 0.00 -14.25 -17.29
C ASP A 210 -1.07 -14.67 -18.32
N ASN A 211 -1.34 -13.81 -19.30
CA ASN A 211 -2.41 -14.02 -20.28
C ASN A 211 -2.23 -15.30 -21.12
N TYR A 212 -0.99 -15.77 -21.30
CA TYR A 212 -0.68 -16.95 -22.10
C TYR A 212 -0.44 -18.19 -21.23
N LEU A 213 0.20 -18.01 -20.08
CA LEU A 213 0.66 -19.11 -19.23
C LEU A 213 -0.30 -19.46 -18.09
N GLY A 214 -1.25 -18.58 -17.79
CA GLY A 214 -2.11 -18.64 -16.61
C GLY A 214 -1.37 -18.18 -15.36
N VAL A 215 -1.70 -18.76 -14.20
CA VAL A 215 -1.05 -18.41 -12.94
C VAL A 215 0.41 -18.89 -12.95
N VAL A 216 1.34 -17.96 -12.76
CA VAL A 216 2.76 -18.21 -12.51
C VAL A 216 3.00 -18.05 -11.02
N SER A 217 3.55 -19.08 -10.37
CA SER A 217 3.81 -19.08 -8.93
C SER A 217 5.30 -18.99 -8.64
N LEU A 218 5.72 -18.00 -7.87
CA LEU A 218 7.05 -17.94 -7.26
C LEU A 218 7.05 -18.83 -6.01
N VAL A 219 8.00 -19.75 -5.94
CA VAL A 219 8.08 -20.74 -4.88
C VAL A 219 9.46 -20.86 -4.26
N ARG A 220 9.48 -21.24 -2.99
CA ARG A 220 10.67 -21.76 -2.30
C ARG A 220 10.47 -23.23 -1.99
N LEU A 221 11.42 -24.06 -2.40
CA LEU A 221 11.44 -25.48 -2.04
C LEU A 221 12.16 -25.65 -0.70
N PHE A 222 11.44 -26.10 0.32
CA PHE A 222 12.04 -26.47 1.61
C PHE A 222 12.60 -27.89 1.56
N ASP A 223 11.83 -28.81 0.98
CA ASP A 223 12.20 -30.22 0.88
C ASP A 223 11.84 -30.79 -0.50
N GLY A 224 12.61 -31.82 -0.89
CA GLY A 224 12.41 -32.59 -2.12
C GLY A 224 12.92 -31.91 -3.39
N THR A 225 12.38 -32.38 -4.51
CA THR A 225 12.68 -31.86 -5.86
C THR A 225 11.40 -31.77 -6.67
N LEU A 226 11.37 -30.82 -7.60
CA LEU A 226 10.27 -30.64 -8.54
C LEU A 226 10.80 -30.57 -9.96
N LYS A 227 10.27 -31.40 -10.86
CA LYS A 227 10.67 -31.45 -12.27
C LYS A 227 9.51 -31.14 -13.21
N LYS A 228 9.86 -30.65 -14.39
CA LYS A 228 8.93 -30.50 -15.52
C LYS A 228 8.21 -31.83 -15.81
N GLY A 229 6.89 -31.76 -15.97
CA GLY A 229 6.02 -32.89 -16.27
C GLY A 229 5.50 -33.66 -15.05
N GLU A 230 5.98 -33.37 -13.83
CA GLU A 230 5.48 -34.01 -12.61
C GLU A 230 4.09 -33.51 -12.22
N LYS A 231 3.34 -34.35 -11.50
CA LYS A 231 1.99 -34.04 -11.00
C LYS A 231 2.07 -33.52 -9.58
N ILE A 232 1.61 -32.29 -9.41
CA ILE A 232 1.60 -31.58 -8.15
C ILE A 232 0.18 -31.42 -7.62
N ARG A 233 0.07 -31.27 -6.31
CA ARG A 233 -1.15 -30.97 -5.59
C ARG A 233 -0.97 -29.71 -4.76
N ILE A 234 -1.96 -28.82 -4.86
CA ILE A 234 -2.08 -27.62 -4.03
C ILE A 234 -2.89 -27.98 -2.79
N LYS A 235 -2.33 -27.81 -1.59
CA LYS A 235 -2.87 -28.40 -0.36
C LYS A 235 -4.19 -27.76 0.09
N SER A 236 -4.40 -26.47 -0.13
CA SER A 236 -5.64 -25.78 0.27
C SER A 236 -6.81 -26.09 -0.65
N THR A 237 -6.61 -26.06 -1.96
CA THR A 237 -7.66 -26.29 -2.96
C THR A 237 -7.89 -27.78 -3.24
N GLY A 238 -6.87 -28.62 -3.01
CA GLY A 238 -6.89 -30.03 -3.35
C GLY A 238 -6.75 -30.32 -4.85
N GLY A 239 -6.55 -29.27 -5.67
CA GLY A 239 -6.41 -29.39 -7.12
C GLY A 239 -5.11 -30.08 -7.51
N ASP A 240 -5.20 -31.00 -8.47
CA ASP A 240 -4.05 -31.68 -9.07
C ASP A 240 -3.74 -31.07 -10.43
N TRP A 241 -2.48 -30.70 -10.64
CA TRP A 241 -1.99 -30.06 -11.86
C TRP A 241 -0.70 -30.71 -12.35
N GLN A 242 -0.41 -30.56 -13.63
CA GLN A 242 0.85 -31.01 -14.21
C GLN A 242 1.76 -29.80 -14.44
N VAL A 243 3.02 -29.91 -14.01
CA VAL A 243 4.00 -28.83 -14.20
C VAL A 243 4.43 -28.76 -15.66
N ASN A 244 4.19 -27.62 -16.30
CA ASN A 244 4.56 -27.34 -17.68
C ASN A 244 5.96 -26.74 -17.75
N GLU A 245 6.27 -25.78 -16.88
CA GLU A 245 7.55 -25.10 -16.83
C GLU A 245 8.00 -24.93 -15.38
N VAL A 246 9.31 -25.01 -15.19
CA VAL A 246 9.96 -24.78 -13.91
C VAL A 246 11.33 -24.16 -14.16
N GLY A 247 11.68 -23.15 -13.38
CA GLY A 247 12.91 -22.40 -13.59
C GLY A 247 13.21 -21.38 -12.51
N ILE A 248 14.21 -20.55 -12.78
CA ILE A 248 14.68 -19.47 -11.91
C ILE A 248 14.65 -18.15 -12.67
N PHE A 249 14.81 -17.03 -11.95
CA PHE A 249 14.94 -15.71 -12.55
C PHE A 249 16.41 -15.28 -12.52
N THR A 250 17.05 -15.17 -13.68
CA THR A 250 18.40 -14.62 -13.83
C THR A 250 18.29 -13.29 -14.56
N PRO A 251 17.98 -12.22 -13.82
CA PRO A 251 16.85 -11.28 -14.00
C PRO A 251 15.70 -11.62 -14.97
N LEU A 252 16.01 -12.22 -16.12
CA LEU A 252 15.03 -12.78 -17.05
C LEU A 252 14.66 -14.20 -16.65
N ARG A 253 13.48 -14.64 -17.08
CA ARG A 253 13.01 -16.00 -16.85
C ARG A 253 13.93 -17.01 -17.55
N ARG A 254 14.46 -17.98 -16.80
CA ARG A 254 15.28 -19.08 -17.33
C ARG A 254 14.71 -20.43 -16.88
N GLU A 255 14.28 -21.24 -17.84
CA GLU A 255 13.88 -22.63 -17.58
C GLU A 255 15.10 -23.49 -17.19
N THR A 256 15.03 -24.13 -16.03
CA THR A 256 16.04 -25.09 -15.56
C THR A 256 15.58 -26.54 -15.74
N GLY A 257 14.26 -26.76 -15.81
CA GLY A 257 13.64 -28.09 -15.89
C GLY A 257 13.57 -28.83 -14.55
N ILE A 258 14.25 -28.34 -13.51
CA ILE A 258 14.22 -28.87 -12.14
C ILE A 258 14.45 -27.74 -11.12
N LEU A 259 13.75 -27.83 -9.99
CA LEU A 259 14.09 -27.12 -8.75
C LEU A 259 14.36 -28.13 -7.64
N CYS A 260 15.33 -27.82 -6.79
CA CYS A 260 15.75 -28.61 -5.64
C CYS A 260 15.49 -27.89 -4.32
N ALA A 261 15.48 -28.65 -3.21
CA ALA A 261 15.43 -28.11 -1.86
C ALA A 261 16.48 -27.00 -1.65
N GLY A 262 16.04 -25.87 -1.08
CA GLY A 262 16.83 -24.65 -0.88
C GLY A 262 16.72 -23.62 -2.00
N GLU A 263 16.22 -23.98 -3.19
CA GLU A 263 16.11 -23.06 -4.32
C GLU A 263 14.79 -22.26 -4.31
N VAL A 264 14.88 -21.03 -4.81
CA VAL A 264 13.76 -20.14 -5.12
C VAL A 264 13.60 -20.07 -6.63
N GLY A 265 12.38 -20.22 -7.14
CA GLY A 265 12.12 -20.26 -8.57
C GLY A 265 10.64 -20.13 -8.91
N PHE A 266 10.30 -20.24 -10.19
CA PHE A 266 8.91 -20.18 -10.65
C PHE A 266 8.39 -21.54 -11.12
N ILE A 267 7.07 -21.72 -11.02
CA ILE A 267 6.32 -22.85 -11.54
C ILE A 267 5.19 -22.34 -12.43
N VAL A 268 5.01 -22.96 -13.60
CA VAL A 268 3.83 -22.82 -14.45
C VAL A 268 3.17 -24.18 -14.59
N ALA A 269 1.90 -24.29 -14.18
CA ALA A 269 1.15 -25.55 -14.24
C ALA A 269 -0.17 -25.44 -15.04
N GLY A 270 -0.33 -24.36 -15.83
CA GLY A 270 -1.53 -24.15 -16.67
C GLY A 270 -2.81 -23.92 -15.86
N ILE A 271 -2.67 -23.42 -14.63
CA ILE A 271 -3.78 -23.09 -13.75
C ILE A 271 -4.46 -21.85 -14.29
N LYS A 272 -5.67 -22.04 -14.83
CA LYS A 272 -6.51 -20.95 -15.35
C LYS A 272 -7.40 -20.35 -14.27
N GLU A 273 -7.71 -21.13 -13.24
CA GLU A 273 -8.48 -20.63 -12.10
C GLU A 273 -7.61 -19.70 -11.27
N ILE A 274 -8.10 -18.47 -11.17
CA ILE A 274 -7.55 -17.34 -10.43
C ILE A 274 -7.14 -17.73 -8.99
N HIS A 275 -8.03 -18.43 -8.27
CA HIS A 275 -7.77 -18.89 -6.91
C HIS A 275 -7.19 -20.31 -6.82
N GLY A 276 -6.70 -20.86 -7.92
CA GLY A 276 -6.20 -22.23 -7.97
C GLY A 276 -4.91 -22.45 -7.17
N ALA A 277 -4.08 -21.41 -7.02
CA ALA A 277 -2.76 -21.44 -6.36
C ALA A 277 -2.57 -20.25 -5.41
N PRO A 278 -3.22 -20.24 -4.23
CA PRO A 278 -3.16 -19.10 -3.33
C PRO A 278 -1.78 -18.94 -2.68
N VAL A 279 -1.36 -17.69 -2.50
CA VAL A 279 -0.11 -17.35 -1.80
C VAL A 279 -0.13 -17.87 -0.35
N GLY A 280 1.01 -18.40 0.11
CA GLY A 280 1.14 -19.03 1.43
C GLY A 280 0.61 -20.47 1.48
N ASP A 281 0.27 -21.06 0.34
CA ASP A 281 -0.06 -22.48 0.27
C ASP A 281 1.15 -23.35 -0.05
N THR A 282 1.01 -24.64 0.23
CA THR A 282 2.06 -25.64 0.01
C THR A 282 1.73 -26.48 -1.21
N ILE A 283 2.68 -26.58 -2.12
CA ILE A 283 2.68 -27.49 -3.26
C ILE A 283 3.43 -28.76 -2.84
N THR A 284 2.80 -29.91 -3.10
CA THR A 284 3.35 -31.25 -2.84
C THR A 284 3.20 -32.12 -4.09
N HIS A 285 3.86 -33.27 -4.16
CA HIS A 285 3.55 -34.25 -5.20
C HIS A 285 2.20 -34.93 -4.91
N THR A 286 1.39 -35.21 -5.94
CA THR A 286 0.12 -35.94 -5.76
C THR A 286 0.34 -37.31 -5.10
N LYS A 287 1.48 -37.96 -5.36
CA LYS A 287 1.86 -39.26 -4.76
C LYS A 287 2.22 -39.18 -3.27
N THR A 288 2.63 -38.01 -2.79
CA THR A 288 3.01 -37.77 -1.40
C THR A 288 2.16 -36.65 -0.82
N SER A 289 0.85 -36.69 -1.08
CA SER A 289 -0.07 -35.63 -0.67
C SER A 289 -0.33 -35.58 0.84
N ASP A 290 0.02 -36.63 1.59
CA ASP A 290 -0.14 -36.71 3.06
C ASP A 290 0.87 -35.84 3.83
N VAL A 291 1.86 -35.28 3.16
CA VAL A 291 2.87 -34.38 3.74
C VAL A 291 2.19 -33.16 4.39
N PRO A 292 2.59 -32.75 5.60
CA PRO A 292 1.98 -31.61 6.28
C PRO A 292 2.16 -30.32 5.48
N ARG A 293 1.17 -29.43 5.57
CA ARG A 293 1.25 -28.08 5.00
C ARG A 293 2.27 -27.26 5.80
N LEU A 294 3.07 -26.46 5.11
CA LEU A 294 3.92 -25.47 5.75
C LEU A 294 3.06 -24.40 6.44
N PRO A 295 3.57 -23.72 7.48
CA PRO A 295 2.92 -22.54 8.03
C PRO A 295 2.67 -21.54 6.90
N GLY A 296 1.40 -21.27 6.62
CA GLY A 296 1.00 -20.31 5.59
C GLY A 296 1.02 -18.88 6.11
N PHE A 297 0.81 -17.93 5.21
CA PHE A 297 0.68 -16.52 5.57
C PHE A 297 -0.73 -16.22 6.11
N GLN A 298 -0.81 -15.27 7.05
CA GLN A 298 -2.10 -14.74 7.49
C GLN A 298 -2.71 -13.89 6.37
N LYS A 299 -4.02 -14.02 6.13
CA LYS A 299 -4.73 -13.09 5.24
C LYS A 299 -4.69 -11.69 5.84
N VAL A 300 -4.16 -10.74 5.10
CA VAL A 300 -4.22 -9.33 5.50
C VAL A 300 -5.63 -8.83 5.34
N LYS A 301 -6.07 -8.03 6.30
CA LYS A 301 -7.33 -7.30 6.18
C LYS A 301 -7.02 -5.89 5.70
N PRO A 302 -7.73 -5.38 4.69
CA PRO A 302 -7.61 -4.00 4.30
C PRO A 302 -7.96 -3.07 5.47
N GLN A 303 -7.19 -1.99 5.61
CA GLN A 303 -7.36 -1.01 6.68
C GLN A 303 -8.05 0.26 6.17
N VAL A 304 -7.83 0.59 4.91
CA VAL A 304 -8.38 1.77 4.22
C VAL A 304 -9.35 1.31 3.15
N TYR A 305 -10.47 2.01 2.98
CA TYR A 305 -11.43 1.74 1.92
C TYR A 305 -11.80 3.02 1.19
N ALA A 306 -11.91 2.95 -0.13
CA ALA A 306 -12.43 4.03 -0.96
C ALA A 306 -13.40 3.48 -2.00
N GLY A 307 -14.46 4.24 -2.28
CA GLY A 307 -15.30 3.99 -3.45
C GLY A 307 -14.59 4.50 -4.71
N MET A 308 -14.47 3.65 -5.71
CA MET A 308 -13.93 3.93 -7.05
C MET A 308 -15.02 3.74 -8.09
N PHE A 309 -15.17 4.71 -8.99
CA PHE A 309 -16.25 4.75 -9.97
C PHE A 309 -15.69 5.12 -11.35
N PRO A 310 -16.03 4.41 -12.43
CA PRO A 310 -15.63 4.83 -13.77
C PRO A 310 -16.34 6.14 -14.14
N VAL A 311 -15.65 7.00 -14.90
CA VAL A 311 -16.23 8.26 -15.40
C VAL A 311 -17.37 7.98 -16.37
N SER A 312 -17.24 6.92 -17.19
CA SER A 312 -18.27 6.40 -18.08
C SER A 312 -18.91 5.14 -17.51
N ALA A 313 -20.24 5.06 -17.52
CA ALA A 313 -20.97 3.88 -17.06
C ALA A 313 -20.72 2.64 -17.96
N ASP A 314 -20.29 2.85 -19.21
CA ASP A 314 -20.02 1.77 -20.15
C ASP A 314 -18.76 0.96 -19.74
N ASP A 315 -17.83 1.58 -19.00
CA ASP A 315 -16.56 0.97 -18.60
C ASP A 315 -16.69 0.12 -17.32
N TYR A 316 -17.90 -0.01 -16.75
CA TYR A 316 -18.10 -0.72 -15.49
C TYR A 316 -17.70 -2.21 -15.56
N GLU A 317 -18.01 -2.88 -16.68
CA GLU A 317 -17.65 -4.29 -16.87
C GLU A 317 -16.14 -4.45 -17.06
N ASP A 318 -15.50 -3.57 -17.84
CA ASP A 318 -14.05 -3.56 -18.02
C ASP A 318 -13.33 -3.25 -16.71
N PHE A 319 -13.88 -2.34 -15.88
CA PHE A 319 -13.38 -2.03 -14.56
C PHE A 319 -13.48 -3.23 -13.60
N ARG A 320 -14.60 -3.96 -13.62
CA ARG A 320 -14.75 -5.19 -12.81
C ARG A 320 -13.69 -6.23 -13.19
N ASP A 321 -13.51 -6.45 -14.48
CA ASP A 321 -12.56 -7.44 -15.00
C ASP A 321 -11.10 -7.02 -14.70
N ALA A 322 -10.81 -5.71 -14.70
CA ALA A 322 -9.51 -5.17 -14.30
C ALA A 322 -9.24 -5.36 -12.80
N LEU A 323 -10.22 -5.06 -11.93
CA LEU A 323 -10.10 -5.29 -10.48
C LEU A 323 -9.88 -6.77 -10.14
N GLU A 324 -10.59 -7.68 -10.81
CA GLU A 324 -10.43 -9.13 -10.59
C GLU A 324 -9.02 -9.60 -10.96
N LYS A 325 -8.47 -9.10 -12.08
CA LYS A 325 -7.09 -9.36 -12.49
C LYS A 325 -6.07 -8.73 -11.55
N LEU A 326 -6.36 -7.57 -10.97
CA LEU A 326 -5.44 -6.89 -10.05
C LEU A 326 -5.41 -7.57 -8.69
N ALA A 327 -6.56 -7.98 -8.15
CA ALA A 327 -6.70 -8.71 -6.88
C ALA A 327 -5.98 -10.06 -6.85
N LEU A 328 -5.63 -10.61 -8.01
CA LEU A 328 -4.74 -11.79 -8.12
C LEU A 328 -3.31 -11.50 -7.76
N ASN A 329 -2.82 -10.39 -8.28
CA ASN A 329 -1.44 -9.97 -8.08
C ASN A 329 -1.29 -9.38 -6.68
N ASP A 330 -2.36 -8.77 -6.16
CA ASP A 330 -2.40 -8.17 -4.84
C ASP A 330 -3.43 -8.85 -3.92
N ALA A 331 -2.93 -9.76 -3.08
CA ALA A 331 -3.74 -10.49 -2.12
C ALA A 331 -4.35 -9.62 -1.00
N SER A 332 -3.98 -8.34 -0.93
CA SER A 332 -4.52 -7.39 0.03
C SER A 332 -5.73 -6.60 -0.48
N LEU A 333 -5.96 -6.63 -1.81
CA LEU A 333 -7.07 -5.93 -2.43
C LEU A 333 -8.38 -6.68 -2.16
N ASP A 334 -9.34 -5.98 -1.55
CA ASP A 334 -10.71 -6.46 -1.35
C ASP A 334 -11.65 -5.53 -2.10
N TYR A 335 -12.73 -6.05 -2.70
CA TYR A 335 -13.68 -5.17 -3.38
C TYR A 335 -15.11 -5.70 -3.33
N GLU A 336 -16.06 -4.79 -3.17
CA GLU A 336 -17.50 -5.07 -3.26
C GLU A 336 -18.19 -4.08 -4.22
N PRO A 337 -19.20 -4.50 -4.99
CA PRO A 337 -19.98 -3.57 -5.81
C PRO A 337 -20.64 -2.47 -4.95
N GLU A 338 -20.50 -1.22 -5.39
CA GLU A 338 -21.10 -0.04 -4.76
C GLU A 338 -21.90 0.76 -5.79
N ASN A 339 -23.06 1.28 -5.40
CA ASN A 339 -23.87 2.16 -6.25
C ASN A 339 -24.06 3.49 -5.54
N SER A 340 -23.68 4.57 -6.20
CA SER A 340 -23.87 5.94 -5.72
C SER A 340 -24.89 6.69 -6.57
N ASP A 341 -25.75 7.47 -5.91
CA ASP A 341 -26.72 8.34 -6.60
C ASP A 341 -26.04 9.44 -7.42
N ALA A 342 -24.83 9.82 -7.04
CA ALA A 342 -24.05 10.88 -7.68
C ALA A 342 -23.04 10.36 -8.72
N LEU A 343 -22.38 9.22 -8.44
CA LEU A 343 -21.28 8.69 -9.25
C LEU A 343 -21.67 7.45 -10.08
N GLY A 344 -22.85 6.88 -9.86
CA GLY A 344 -23.30 5.69 -10.57
C GLY A 344 -22.73 4.40 -10.00
N PHE A 345 -22.56 3.39 -10.86
CA PHE A 345 -22.05 2.07 -10.49
C PHE A 345 -20.54 2.08 -10.38
N GLY A 346 -20.01 1.52 -9.30
CA GLY A 346 -18.59 1.37 -9.07
C GLY A 346 -18.31 0.27 -8.05
N PHE A 347 -17.16 0.36 -7.40
CA PHE A 347 -16.72 -0.62 -6.41
C PHE A 347 -16.19 0.08 -5.17
N ARG A 348 -16.52 -0.47 -4.01
CA ARG A 348 -15.83 -0.14 -2.76
C ARG A 348 -14.61 -1.03 -2.68
N VAL A 349 -13.43 -0.43 -2.76
CA VAL A 349 -12.16 -1.14 -2.78
C VAL A 349 -11.44 -0.91 -1.45
N GLY A 350 -10.87 -1.97 -0.89
CA GLY A 350 -10.07 -1.99 0.33
C GLY A 350 -8.57 -2.08 0.01
N PHE A 351 -7.78 -1.30 0.75
CA PHE A 351 -6.34 -1.12 0.60
C PHE A 351 -5.64 -1.25 1.96
N LEU A 352 -4.33 -1.53 1.95
CA LEU A 352 -3.47 -1.52 3.13
C LEU A 352 -3.19 -0.11 3.67
N GLY A 353 -3.13 0.88 2.78
CA GLY A 353 -2.91 2.28 3.12
C GLY A 353 -3.19 3.21 1.93
N THR A 354 -2.87 4.50 2.09
CA THR A 354 -3.14 5.53 1.09
C THR A 354 -2.23 5.43 -0.12
N LEU A 355 -0.95 5.10 0.05
CA LEU A 355 -0.03 4.93 -1.08
C LEU A 355 -0.44 3.71 -1.91
N HIS A 356 -0.83 2.62 -1.24
CA HIS A 356 -1.35 1.44 -1.95
C HIS A 356 -2.59 1.78 -2.78
N MET A 357 -3.50 2.60 -2.24
CA MET A 357 -4.67 3.10 -2.99
C MET A 357 -4.26 3.89 -4.24
N GLU A 358 -3.32 4.85 -4.10
CA GLU A 358 -2.84 5.64 -5.24
C GLU A 358 -2.20 4.78 -6.33
N ILE A 359 -1.37 3.81 -5.93
CA ILE A 359 -0.71 2.88 -6.85
C ILE A 359 -1.75 2.05 -7.59
N VAL A 360 -2.72 1.47 -6.88
CA VAL A 360 -3.79 0.68 -7.50
C VAL A 360 -4.59 1.52 -8.48
N GLN A 361 -4.94 2.75 -8.11
CA GLN A 361 -5.64 3.68 -9.00
C GLN A 361 -4.83 3.95 -10.27
N GLU A 362 -3.56 4.34 -10.15
CA GLU A 362 -2.72 4.65 -11.32
C GLU A 362 -2.48 3.42 -12.21
N ARG A 363 -2.39 2.22 -11.62
CA ARG A 363 -2.30 0.98 -12.39
C ARG A 363 -3.57 0.69 -13.16
N LEU A 364 -4.75 0.89 -12.57
CA LEU A 364 -6.02 0.75 -13.28
C LEU A 364 -6.14 1.76 -14.43
N GLU A 365 -5.76 3.02 -14.20
CA GLU A 365 -5.78 4.07 -15.22
C GLU A 365 -4.82 3.77 -16.38
N ARG A 366 -3.59 3.32 -16.09
CA ARG A 366 -2.54 3.16 -17.11
C ARG A 366 -2.52 1.78 -17.78
N GLU A 367 -2.69 0.70 -17.01
CA GLU A 367 -2.58 -0.67 -17.54
C GLU A 367 -3.87 -1.11 -18.26
N TYR A 368 -5.01 -0.57 -17.82
CA TYR A 368 -6.34 -0.96 -18.32
C TYR A 368 -7.08 0.17 -19.05
N ASP A 369 -6.49 1.36 -19.19
CA ASP A 369 -7.06 2.52 -19.89
C ASP A 369 -8.43 2.94 -19.34
N LEU A 370 -8.56 2.96 -18.01
CA LEU A 370 -9.80 3.27 -17.29
C LEU A 370 -9.73 4.65 -16.63
N ASP A 371 -10.63 5.56 -17.00
CA ASP A 371 -10.78 6.82 -16.29
C ASP A 371 -11.61 6.62 -15.01
N LEU A 372 -10.98 6.72 -13.85
CA LEU A 372 -11.60 6.44 -12.55
C LEU A 372 -11.74 7.68 -11.65
N LEU A 373 -12.82 7.71 -10.87
CA LEU A 373 -13.11 8.68 -9.82
C LEU A 373 -13.04 7.98 -8.46
N THR A 374 -12.11 8.41 -7.61
CA THR A 374 -11.91 7.85 -6.27
C THR A 374 -12.48 8.79 -5.21
N THR A 375 -13.29 8.27 -4.29
CA THR A 375 -13.80 8.99 -3.12
C THR A 375 -12.75 9.09 -2.01
N ALA A 376 -13.00 9.93 -1.01
CA ALA A 376 -12.07 10.09 0.11
C ALA A 376 -11.88 8.75 0.85
N PRO A 377 -10.65 8.39 1.24
CA PRO A 377 -10.41 7.17 1.96
C PRO A 377 -11.13 7.18 3.31
N THR A 378 -11.64 6.02 3.67
CA THR A 378 -12.39 5.76 4.90
C THR A 378 -11.79 4.57 5.63
N VAL A 379 -12.09 4.45 6.92
CA VAL A 379 -11.69 3.30 7.73
C VAL A 379 -12.92 2.49 8.13
N VAL A 380 -12.71 1.23 8.50
CA VAL A 380 -13.78 0.37 9.02
C VAL A 380 -14.11 0.80 10.44
N TYR A 381 -15.39 1.07 10.74
CA TYR A 381 -15.88 1.32 12.09
C TYR A 381 -16.58 0.09 12.65
N GLU A 382 -16.47 -0.12 13.96
CA GLU A 382 -17.18 -1.18 14.68
C GLU A 382 -18.40 -0.57 15.38
N LEU A 383 -19.58 -1.15 15.15
CA LEU A 383 -20.84 -0.75 15.77
C LEU A 383 -21.28 -1.84 16.74
N ALA A 384 -21.37 -1.48 18.02
CA ALA A 384 -22.08 -2.29 19.00
C ALA A 384 -23.57 -1.94 18.93
N MET A 385 -24.38 -2.91 18.53
CA MET A 385 -25.83 -2.77 18.41
C MET A 385 -26.51 -3.08 19.75
N LYS A 386 -27.67 -2.46 20.02
CA LYS A 386 -28.45 -2.69 21.26
C LYS A 386 -28.94 -4.13 21.43
N ASN A 387 -28.99 -4.90 20.34
CA ASN A 387 -29.34 -6.33 20.36
C ASN A 387 -28.15 -7.23 20.78
N GLY A 388 -26.98 -6.66 21.09
CA GLY A 388 -25.76 -7.38 21.45
C GLY A 388 -24.92 -7.86 20.27
N THR A 389 -25.34 -7.61 19.02
CA THR A 389 -24.55 -7.94 17.83
C THR A 389 -23.52 -6.85 17.51
N VAL A 390 -22.40 -7.25 16.92
CA VAL A 390 -21.37 -6.33 16.41
C VAL A 390 -21.46 -6.29 14.89
N SER A 391 -21.48 -5.09 14.32
CA SER A 391 -21.51 -4.86 12.88
C SER A 391 -20.33 -3.98 12.47
N TYR A 392 -19.75 -4.24 11.30
CA TYR A 392 -18.65 -3.46 10.76
C TYR A 392 -19.14 -2.61 9.59
N VAL A 393 -18.78 -1.33 9.58
CA VAL A 393 -19.21 -0.38 8.56
C VAL A 393 -18.01 0.39 8.01
N ALA A 394 -17.69 0.14 6.74
CA ALA A 394 -16.72 0.93 5.99
C ALA A 394 -17.37 2.11 5.24
N ASN A 395 -18.61 1.92 4.78
CA ASN A 395 -19.33 2.92 4.01
C ASN A 395 -20.29 3.74 4.90
N PRO A 396 -20.11 5.08 5.00
CA PRO A 396 -21.00 5.96 5.75
C PRO A 396 -22.48 5.84 5.35
N SER A 397 -22.77 5.52 4.09
CA SER A 397 -24.13 5.35 3.57
C SER A 397 -24.81 4.08 4.08
N LYS A 398 -24.04 3.03 4.41
CA LYS A 398 -24.55 1.76 4.97
C LYS A 398 -24.72 1.82 6.50
N LEU A 399 -24.52 2.98 7.14
CA LEU A 399 -24.77 3.13 8.57
C LEU A 399 -26.24 2.82 8.91
N PRO A 400 -26.50 1.95 9.89
CA PRO A 400 -27.85 1.65 10.36
C PRO A 400 -28.47 2.87 11.05
N ASP A 401 -29.76 2.79 11.40
CA ASP A 401 -30.38 3.82 12.22
C ASP A 401 -29.64 3.94 13.56
N MET A 402 -29.20 5.16 13.89
CA MET A 402 -28.49 5.46 15.13
C MET A 402 -29.36 5.15 16.37
N ALA A 403 -30.67 5.00 16.21
CA ALA A 403 -31.55 4.50 17.26
C ALA A 403 -31.22 3.06 17.70
N ASP A 404 -30.70 2.24 16.80
CA ASP A 404 -30.38 0.82 17.05
C ASP A 404 -28.94 0.59 17.51
N VAL A 405 -28.08 1.60 17.32
CA VAL A 405 -26.67 1.59 17.73
C VAL A 405 -26.56 1.98 19.21
N GLU A 406 -25.83 1.17 19.98
CA GLU A 406 -25.50 1.47 21.38
C GLU A 406 -24.22 2.29 21.47
N GLU A 407 -23.18 1.85 20.76
CA GLU A 407 -21.86 2.47 20.80
C GLU A 407 -21.18 2.35 19.42
N MET A 408 -20.56 3.44 18.97
CA MET A 408 -19.69 3.44 17.80
C MET A 408 -18.23 3.44 18.24
N ARG A 409 -17.42 2.60 17.60
CA ARG A 409 -16.01 2.44 17.89
C ARG A 409 -15.19 2.71 16.64
N GLU A 410 -14.16 3.55 16.78
CA GLU A 410 -13.19 3.81 15.73
C GLU A 410 -11.98 2.89 15.86
N PRO A 411 -11.30 2.56 14.75
CA PRO A 411 -10.04 1.83 14.78
C PRO A 411 -8.92 2.74 15.31
N ILE A 412 -8.15 2.22 16.27
CA ILE A 412 -6.96 2.84 16.83
C ILE A 412 -5.73 2.12 16.30
N VAL A 413 -4.75 2.90 15.86
CA VAL A 413 -3.42 2.40 15.49
C VAL A 413 -2.42 2.73 16.57
N ARG A 414 -1.45 1.83 16.77
CA ARG A 414 -0.20 2.15 17.46
C ARG A 414 0.79 2.66 16.41
N ALA A 415 1.13 3.94 16.51
CA ALA A 415 2.10 4.61 15.67
C ALA A 415 3.46 4.72 16.38
N SER A 416 4.51 4.32 15.69
CA SER A 416 5.91 4.54 16.05
C SER A 416 6.45 5.66 15.15
N ILE A 417 6.82 6.79 15.74
CA ILE A 417 7.37 7.94 15.03
C ILE A 417 8.81 8.12 15.48
N LEU A 418 9.73 8.06 14.54
CA LEU A 418 11.15 8.33 14.78
C LEU A 418 11.47 9.72 14.26
N VAL A 419 12.01 10.59 15.12
CA VAL A 419 12.24 11.99 14.77
C VAL A 419 13.45 12.55 15.53
N PRO A 420 14.24 13.46 14.92
CA PRO A 420 15.28 14.18 15.64
C PRO A 420 14.73 15.03 16.79
N GLN A 421 15.53 15.19 17.84
CA GLN A 421 15.14 15.92 19.05
C GLN A 421 14.64 17.36 18.78
N GLU A 422 15.14 18.02 17.74
CA GLU A 422 14.76 19.39 17.39
C GLU A 422 13.30 19.55 16.93
N PHE A 423 12.68 18.51 16.36
CA PHE A 423 11.32 18.59 15.82
C PHE A 423 10.25 17.94 16.71
N VAL A 424 10.64 17.27 17.80
CA VAL A 424 9.72 16.54 18.69
C VAL A 424 8.55 17.40 19.16
N GLY A 425 8.77 18.66 19.54
CA GLY A 425 7.68 19.53 20.00
C GLY A 425 6.59 19.77 18.93
N ASN A 426 6.97 19.89 17.66
CA ASN A 426 6.03 20.05 16.55
C ASN A 426 5.25 18.75 16.32
N VAL A 427 5.93 17.60 16.35
CA VAL A 427 5.32 16.28 16.15
C VAL A 427 4.32 15.95 17.26
N ILE A 428 4.66 16.20 18.52
CA ILE A 428 3.74 16.02 19.66
C ILE A 428 2.49 16.88 19.46
N THR A 429 2.67 18.15 19.09
CA THR A 429 1.54 19.07 18.87
C THR A 429 0.61 18.57 17.77
N GLU A 430 1.14 18.04 16.67
CA GLU A 430 0.34 17.45 15.59
C GLU A 430 -0.39 16.19 16.06
N CYS A 431 0.28 15.29 16.79
CA CYS A 431 -0.34 14.09 17.35
C CYS A 431 -1.49 14.43 18.31
N GLU A 432 -1.32 15.44 19.17
CA GLU A 432 -2.36 15.90 20.10
C GLU A 432 -3.56 16.51 19.36
N GLN A 433 -3.32 17.30 18.30
CA GLN A 433 -4.40 17.85 17.46
C GLN A 433 -5.25 16.73 16.81
N ARG A 434 -4.63 15.60 16.51
CA ARG A 434 -5.26 14.39 15.94
C ARG A 434 -5.80 13.43 17.00
N ARG A 435 -5.98 13.88 18.25
CA ARG A 435 -6.52 13.09 19.38
C ARG A 435 -5.62 11.91 19.76
N GLY A 436 -4.33 12.02 19.50
CA GLY A 436 -3.33 11.02 19.87
C GLY A 436 -3.09 10.96 21.37
N THR A 437 -2.91 9.74 21.88
CA THR A 437 -2.48 9.50 23.26
C THR A 437 -1.03 9.01 23.23
N GLN A 438 -0.13 9.75 23.87
CA GLN A 438 1.26 9.33 23.99
C GLN A 438 1.35 8.14 24.96
N LEU A 439 1.94 7.04 24.50
CA LEU A 439 2.22 5.86 25.31
C LEU A 439 3.65 5.89 25.86
N ASP A 440 4.61 6.20 25.00
CA ASP A 440 6.03 6.14 25.33
C ASP A 440 6.84 7.18 24.56
N MET A 441 7.98 7.55 25.13
CA MET A 441 8.98 8.42 24.53
C MET A 441 10.36 7.93 24.95
N GLN A 442 11.07 7.32 24.01
CA GLN A 442 12.40 6.78 24.22
C GLN A 442 13.44 7.66 23.53
N PHE A 443 14.52 7.97 24.26
CA PHE A 443 15.66 8.68 23.72
C PHE A 443 16.66 7.65 23.20
N LEU A 444 16.89 7.65 21.89
CA LEU A 444 17.79 6.74 21.19
C LEU A 444 18.93 7.57 20.59
N GLY A 445 19.89 7.94 21.44
CA GLY A 445 21.00 8.80 21.07
C GLY A 445 20.52 10.18 20.59
N SER A 446 20.74 10.48 19.30
CA SER A 446 20.30 11.74 18.67
C SER A 446 18.85 11.74 18.19
N GLN A 447 18.19 10.58 18.15
CA GLN A 447 16.80 10.44 17.71
C GLN A 447 15.89 10.14 18.91
N ILE A 448 14.61 10.48 18.75
CA ILE A 448 13.58 10.20 19.74
C ILE A 448 12.51 9.36 19.06
N GLN A 449 12.24 8.19 19.66
CA GLN A 449 11.14 7.34 19.26
C GLN A 449 9.92 7.69 20.11
N LEU A 450 8.86 8.14 19.46
CA LEU A 450 7.56 8.44 20.04
C LEU A 450 6.60 7.29 19.73
N THR A 451 5.98 6.72 20.75
CA THR A 451 4.90 5.75 20.56
C THR A 451 3.56 6.40 20.93
N TYR A 452 2.66 6.47 19.96
CA TYR A 452 1.33 7.07 20.10
C TYR A 452 0.24 6.08 19.75
N GLU A 453 -0.90 6.18 20.42
CA GLU A 453 -2.16 5.64 19.94
C GLU A 453 -2.95 6.74 19.24
N LEU A 454 -3.24 6.55 17.95
CA LEU A 454 -3.94 7.52 17.11
C LEU A 454 -5.18 6.86 16.48
N PRO A 455 -6.28 7.61 16.30
CA PRO A 455 -7.37 7.15 15.46
C PRO A 455 -6.90 6.96 14.01
N MET A 456 -7.14 5.79 13.42
CA MET A 456 -6.70 5.48 12.07
C MET A 456 -7.26 6.47 11.03
N SER A 457 -8.50 6.94 11.23
CA SER A 457 -9.14 7.93 10.36
C SER A 457 -8.37 9.26 10.29
N GLU A 458 -7.66 9.62 11.35
CA GLU A 458 -6.82 10.83 11.38
C GLU A 458 -5.46 10.60 10.72
N VAL A 459 -4.91 9.38 10.84
CA VAL A 459 -3.64 8.99 10.21
C VAL A 459 -3.77 8.91 8.69
N VAL A 460 -4.88 8.34 8.22
CA VAL A 460 -5.18 8.18 6.78
C VAL A 460 -5.46 9.53 6.09
N MET A 461 -5.79 10.58 6.84
CA MET A 461 -6.07 11.93 6.29
C MET A 461 -4.91 12.92 6.53
N ASP A 462 -4.00 13.05 5.55
CA ASP A 462 -2.92 14.07 5.48
C ASP A 462 -1.88 13.96 6.62
N PHE A 463 -1.91 12.94 7.49
CA PHE A 463 -1.00 12.90 8.64
C PHE A 463 0.47 12.71 8.22
N PHE A 464 0.72 11.86 7.23
CA PHE A 464 2.08 11.60 6.76
C PHE A 464 2.72 12.82 6.10
N ASP A 465 1.97 13.54 5.26
CA ASP A 465 2.46 14.76 4.58
C ASP A 465 2.67 15.91 5.57
N ARG A 466 1.78 16.03 6.57
CA ARG A 466 1.96 16.94 7.72
C ARG A 466 3.24 16.64 8.48
N LEU A 467 3.47 15.38 8.86
CA LEU A 467 4.67 14.97 9.58
C LEU A 467 5.93 15.34 8.80
N LYS A 468 5.99 15.01 7.51
CA LYS A 468 7.12 15.41 6.64
C LYS A 468 7.30 16.92 6.58
N SER A 469 6.22 17.69 6.47
CA SER A 469 6.28 19.15 6.40
C SER A 469 6.87 19.76 7.69
N ILE A 470 6.38 19.35 8.86
CA ILE A 470 6.78 19.92 10.15
C ILE A 470 8.16 19.47 10.61
N SER A 471 8.62 18.32 10.12
CA SER A 471 9.94 17.75 10.42
C SER A 471 10.97 18.00 9.31
N LYS A 472 10.63 18.76 8.25
CA LYS A 472 11.46 18.92 7.04
C LYS A 472 11.86 17.59 6.38
N GLY A 473 11.03 16.56 6.53
CA GLY A 473 11.26 15.22 5.98
C GLY A 473 12.01 14.26 6.91
N TYR A 474 12.49 14.71 8.07
CA TYR A 474 13.25 13.86 9.01
C TYR A 474 12.41 12.95 9.93
N ALA A 475 11.09 13.05 9.87
CA ALA A 475 10.23 12.21 10.69
C ALA A 475 9.78 11.04 9.83
N SER A 476 9.99 9.83 10.33
CA SER A 476 9.47 8.61 9.76
C SER A 476 8.36 8.06 10.64
N LEU A 477 7.34 7.51 9.98
CA LEU A 477 6.14 6.97 10.62
C LEU A 477 5.99 5.52 10.22
N GLU A 478 5.72 4.69 11.22
CA GLU A 478 5.20 3.34 11.07
C GLU A 478 3.96 3.21 11.95
N TYR A 479 2.92 2.50 11.50
CA TYR A 479 1.74 2.26 12.33
C TYR A 479 1.12 0.90 12.05
N ASN A 480 0.54 0.32 13.09
CA ASN A 480 -0.17 -0.95 13.02
C ASN A 480 -1.52 -0.85 13.74
N PHE A 481 -2.55 -1.51 13.21
CA PHE A 481 -3.85 -1.59 13.87
C PHE A 481 -3.73 -2.27 15.25
N GLU A 482 -4.26 -1.63 16.29
CA GLU A 482 -4.22 -2.14 17.66
C GLU A 482 -5.59 -2.69 18.10
N ARG A 483 -6.65 -1.86 18.01
CA ARG A 483 -7.98 -2.21 18.52
C ARG A 483 -9.07 -1.25 18.05
N PHE A 484 -10.33 -1.63 18.29
CA PHE A 484 -11.47 -0.71 18.22
C PHE A 484 -11.69 -0.02 19.57
N GLN A 485 -11.94 1.30 19.54
CA GLN A 485 -12.18 2.10 20.74
C GLN A 485 -13.43 2.97 20.58
N ALA A 486 -14.23 3.03 21.65
CA ALA A 486 -15.43 3.86 21.70
C ALA A 486 -15.11 5.35 21.50
N ALA A 487 -15.85 6.00 20.61
CA ALA A 487 -15.65 7.40 20.27
C ALA A 487 -16.97 8.12 19.98
N LYS A 488 -17.00 9.44 20.17
CA LYS A 488 -18.19 10.28 19.89
C LYS A 488 -18.27 10.59 18.40
N LEU A 489 -18.56 9.58 17.61
CA LEU A 489 -18.64 9.66 16.16
C LEU A 489 -20.01 10.16 15.71
N VAL A 490 -20.02 10.94 14.64
CA VAL A 490 -21.23 11.42 13.97
C VAL A 490 -21.07 11.29 12.45
N ARG A 491 -22.17 10.95 11.78
CA ARG A 491 -22.27 11.02 10.32
C ARG A 491 -22.55 12.47 9.92
N LEU A 492 -21.64 13.06 9.15
CA LEU A 492 -21.80 14.37 8.55
C LEU A 492 -22.27 14.20 7.11
N ASP A 493 -23.49 14.62 6.81
CA ASP A 493 -24.06 14.62 5.47
C ASP A 493 -23.92 15.99 4.82
N VAL A 494 -23.61 16.03 3.52
CA VAL A 494 -23.69 17.23 2.70
C VAL A 494 -25.03 17.23 1.94
N LEU A 495 -25.78 18.32 2.06
CA LEU A 495 -27.05 18.53 1.38
C LEU A 495 -26.97 19.70 0.41
N ILE A 496 -27.46 19.48 -0.80
CA ILE A 496 -27.58 20.50 -1.83
C ILE A 496 -29.06 20.68 -2.15
N ASN A 497 -29.60 21.86 -1.85
CA ASN A 497 -31.03 22.17 -1.91
C ASN A 497 -31.96 21.21 -1.12
N GLY A 498 -31.42 20.47 -0.16
CA GLY A 498 -32.15 19.50 0.66
C GLY A 498 -31.97 18.06 0.22
N ASP A 499 -31.39 17.83 -0.97
CA ASP A 499 -31.03 16.50 -1.44
C ASP A 499 -29.69 16.11 -0.83
N ARG A 500 -29.59 14.91 -0.25
CA ARG A 500 -28.36 14.37 0.31
C ARG A 500 -27.43 13.93 -0.81
N VAL A 501 -26.14 14.21 -0.65
CA VAL A 501 -25.08 13.72 -1.52
C VAL A 501 -24.31 12.65 -0.75
N ASP A 502 -24.66 11.39 -1.03
CA ASP A 502 -24.13 10.18 -0.41
C ASP A 502 -22.60 10.08 -0.49
N ALA A 503 -22.03 10.36 -1.66
CA ALA A 503 -20.60 10.23 -1.90
C ALA A 503 -19.75 11.31 -1.16
N LEU A 504 -20.36 12.32 -0.53
CA LEU A 504 -19.69 13.29 0.34
C LEU A 504 -19.95 13.04 1.84
N ALA A 505 -20.71 12.00 2.19
CA ALA A 505 -20.97 11.67 3.57
C ALA A 505 -19.70 11.13 4.24
N VAL A 506 -19.38 11.62 5.43
CA VAL A 506 -18.20 11.21 6.19
C VAL A 506 -18.55 10.93 7.64
N ILE A 507 -17.86 9.96 8.23
CA ILE A 507 -17.92 9.69 9.68
C ILE A 507 -16.75 10.43 10.32
N ILE A 508 -17.04 11.29 11.28
CA ILE A 508 -16.05 12.14 11.94
C ILE A 508 -16.33 12.24 13.43
N HIS A 509 -15.32 12.63 14.20
CA HIS A 509 -15.52 12.96 15.60
C HIS A 509 -16.38 14.22 15.75
N ARG A 510 -17.32 14.21 16.72
CA ARG A 510 -18.32 15.27 16.93
C ARG A 510 -17.71 16.66 17.10
N ASP A 511 -16.54 16.75 17.74
CA ASP A 511 -15.88 18.02 18.03
C ASP A 511 -15.35 18.72 16.75
N HIS A 512 -15.04 17.95 15.70
CA HIS A 512 -14.58 18.47 14.42
C HIS A 512 -15.71 18.73 13.42
N ALA A 513 -16.96 18.39 13.75
CA ALA A 513 -18.05 18.44 12.78
C ALA A 513 -18.40 19.86 12.30
N HIS A 514 -18.27 20.86 13.16
CA HIS A 514 -18.52 22.26 12.78
C HIS A 514 -17.42 22.83 11.87
N SER A 515 -16.15 22.62 12.22
CA SER A 515 -15.01 23.12 11.44
C SER A 515 -14.95 22.43 10.07
N ARG A 516 -15.04 21.09 10.04
CA ARG A 516 -15.01 20.31 8.81
C ARG A 516 -16.22 20.57 7.92
N GLY A 517 -17.41 20.63 8.52
CA GLY A 517 -18.65 20.95 7.79
C GLY A 517 -18.60 22.34 7.16
N ARG A 518 -17.99 23.33 7.82
CA ARG A 518 -17.80 24.66 7.25
C ARG A 518 -16.85 24.66 6.06
N LEU A 519 -15.70 23.98 6.19
CA LEU A 519 -14.69 23.87 5.14
C LEU A 519 -15.28 23.25 3.86
N LEU A 520 -15.96 22.11 3.99
CA LEU A 520 -16.63 21.41 2.88
C LEU A 520 -17.65 22.32 2.17
N VAL A 521 -18.49 23.00 2.95
CA VAL A 521 -19.57 23.85 2.44
C VAL A 521 -19.05 25.13 1.78
N GLU A 522 -17.93 25.70 2.26
CA GLU A 522 -17.26 26.85 1.63
C GLU A 522 -16.61 26.45 0.30
N LYS A 523 -15.94 25.31 0.23
CA LYS A 523 -15.33 24.79 -1.02
C LYS A 523 -16.38 24.44 -2.07
N MET A 524 -17.43 23.72 -1.70
CA MET A 524 -18.54 23.41 -2.60
C MET A 524 -19.17 24.69 -3.19
N LYS A 525 -19.23 25.79 -2.42
CA LYS A 525 -19.76 27.07 -2.91
C LYS A 525 -18.89 27.70 -4.00
N GLU A 526 -17.57 27.49 -3.96
CA GLU A 526 -16.64 27.99 -4.99
C GLU A 526 -16.78 27.22 -6.30
N LEU A 527 -17.06 25.92 -6.20
CA LEU A 527 -17.06 25.00 -7.34
C LEU A 527 -18.43 24.87 -8.02
N ILE A 528 -19.53 25.01 -7.27
CA ILE A 528 -20.87 24.93 -7.85
C ILE A 528 -21.15 26.18 -8.71
N PRO A 529 -21.47 26.00 -10.01
CA PRO A 529 -21.77 27.12 -10.89
C PRO A 529 -23.04 27.85 -10.45
N ARG A 530 -23.06 29.17 -10.68
CA ARG A 530 -24.23 29.99 -10.31
C ARG A 530 -25.44 29.62 -11.16
N GLN A 531 -26.54 29.30 -10.50
CA GLN A 531 -27.82 28.99 -11.14
C GLN A 531 -28.76 30.20 -11.21
N MET A 532 -29.89 30.07 -11.90
CA MET A 532 -30.92 31.13 -11.96
C MET A 532 -31.68 31.33 -10.64
N PHE A 533 -31.52 30.39 -9.70
CA PHE A 533 -32.03 30.42 -8.33
C PHE A 533 -30.89 30.25 -7.32
N ASP A 534 -31.15 30.57 -6.05
CA ASP A 534 -30.15 30.42 -4.98
C ASP A 534 -29.99 28.94 -4.66
N VAL A 535 -28.77 28.43 -4.73
CA VAL A 535 -28.43 27.04 -4.37
C VAL A 535 -27.94 27.02 -2.93
N ALA A 536 -28.68 26.34 -2.06
CA ALA A 536 -28.29 26.17 -0.66
C ALA A 536 -27.39 24.93 -0.52
N ILE A 537 -26.22 25.11 0.10
CA ILE A 537 -25.29 24.02 0.42
C ILE A 537 -25.23 23.95 1.93
N GLN A 538 -25.45 22.77 2.50
CA GLN A 538 -25.56 22.57 3.93
C GLN A 538 -24.75 21.35 4.34
N ALA A 539 -24.07 21.41 5.47
CA ALA A 539 -23.57 20.23 6.16
C ALA A 539 -24.50 19.98 7.35
N ALA A 540 -24.92 18.75 7.56
CA ALA A 540 -25.84 18.39 8.63
C ALA A 540 -25.43 17.09 9.34
N ILE A 541 -25.79 16.99 10.61
CA ILE A 541 -25.73 15.75 11.40
C ILE A 541 -27.18 15.34 11.63
N GLY A 542 -27.62 14.27 10.95
CA GLY A 542 -29.02 13.86 10.95
C GLY A 542 -29.94 14.96 10.40
N GLY A 543 -30.73 15.58 11.28
CA GLY A 543 -31.60 16.72 10.93
C GLY A 543 -31.02 18.10 11.25
N GLN A 544 -29.92 18.18 12.00
CA GLN A 544 -29.36 19.44 12.47
C GLN A 544 -28.32 19.98 11.48
N VAL A 545 -28.54 21.19 10.96
CA VAL A 545 -27.59 21.87 10.08
C VAL A 545 -26.44 22.46 10.91
N VAL A 546 -25.22 22.00 10.68
CA VAL A 546 -24.01 22.48 11.37
C VAL A 546 -23.30 23.62 10.64
N ALA A 547 -23.39 23.64 9.30
CA ALA A 547 -22.85 24.70 8.47
C ALA A 547 -23.74 24.93 7.24
N ARG A 548 -23.76 26.17 6.73
CA ARG A 548 -24.56 26.54 5.55
C ARG A 548 -23.88 27.65 4.75
N SER A 549 -23.77 27.41 3.44
CA SER A 549 -23.43 28.41 2.43
C SER A 549 -24.52 28.50 1.38
N THR A 550 -24.50 29.57 0.59
CA THR A 550 -25.44 29.75 -0.51
C THR A 550 -24.73 30.34 -1.72
N VAL A 551 -24.82 29.65 -2.85
CA VAL A 551 -24.40 30.18 -4.15
C VAL A 551 -25.52 31.11 -4.63
N LYS A 552 -25.18 32.39 -4.78
CA LYS A 552 -26.17 33.42 -5.15
C LYS A 552 -26.63 33.24 -6.59
N ALA A 553 -27.93 33.37 -6.79
CA ALA A 553 -28.55 33.28 -8.10
C ALA A 553 -28.00 34.34 -9.08
N LEU A 554 -27.83 33.95 -10.34
CA LEU A 554 -27.62 34.87 -11.45
C LEU A 554 -28.79 35.86 -11.53
N ARG A 555 -28.48 37.15 -11.63
CA ARG A 555 -29.46 38.23 -11.73
C ARG A 555 -29.37 38.87 -13.10
N LYS A 556 -30.34 38.60 -13.96
CA LYS A 556 -30.57 39.42 -15.15
C LYS A 556 -31.17 40.76 -14.72
N ASN A 557 -30.59 41.87 -15.16
CA ASN A 557 -31.14 43.20 -14.92
C ASN A 557 -32.39 43.42 -15.80
N VAL A 558 -33.54 42.96 -15.32
CA VAL A 558 -34.83 43.06 -16.03
C VAL A 558 -35.33 44.50 -16.17
N THR A 559 -34.78 45.43 -15.39
CA THR A 559 -35.11 46.85 -15.40
C THR A 559 -34.23 47.69 -16.33
N ALA A 560 -33.21 47.10 -16.96
CA ALA A 560 -32.24 47.83 -17.81
C ALA A 560 -32.89 48.59 -18.98
N LYS A 561 -34.01 48.08 -19.52
CA LYS A 561 -34.77 48.73 -20.61
C LYS A 561 -35.90 49.64 -20.11
N CYS A 562 -36.04 49.84 -18.81
CA CYS A 562 -37.06 50.71 -18.21
C CYS A 562 -36.52 52.14 -18.10
N TYR A 563 -36.57 52.89 -19.21
CA TYR A 563 -36.24 54.31 -19.24
C TYR A 563 -37.46 55.11 -18.75
N GLY A 564 -37.51 55.42 -17.44
CA GLY A 564 -38.58 56.22 -16.83
C GLY A 564 -38.82 55.98 -15.33
N GLY A 565 -39.62 56.86 -14.72
CA GLY A 565 -39.99 56.86 -13.30
C GLY A 565 -41.16 55.95 -12.91
N ASP A 566 -41.74 55.19 -13.85
CA ASP A 566 -42.89 54.32 -13.58
C ASP A 566 -42.49 53.10 -12.74
N VAL A 567 -42.73 53.22 -11.43
CA VAL A 567 -42.49 52.20 -10.41
C VAL A 567 -43.32 50.94 -10.67
N SER A 568 -44.52 51.08 -11.24
CA SER A 568 -45.46 49.96 -11.46
C SER A 568 -44.92 48.98 -12.50
N ARG A 569 -44.32 49.48 -13.59
CA ARG A 569 -43.71 48.65 -14.63
C ARG A 569 -42.47 47.91 -14.12
N LYS A 570 -41.62 48.57 -13.32
CA LYS A 570 -40.46 47.94 -12.66
C LYS A 570 -40.91 46.83 -11.71
N LYS A 571 -41.94 47.09 -10.89
CA LYS A 571 -42.49 46.12 -9.93
C LYS A 571 -43.05 44.87 -10.62
N LYS A 572 -43.82 45.02 -11.71
CA LYS A 572 -44.35 43.89 -12.50
C LYS A 572 -43.25 42.99 -13.06
N LEU A 573 -42.15 43.57 -13.57
CA LEU A 573 -41.02 42.81 -14.09
C LEU A 573 -40.26 42.06 -12.98
N LEU A 574 -40.08 42.68 -11.83
CA LEU A 574 -39.46 42.06 -10.66
C LEU A 574 -40.32 40.92 -10.09
N GLU A 575 -41.63 41.09 -10.01
CA GLU A 575 -42.56 40.04 -9.58
C GLU A 575 -42.56 38.85 -10.54
N LYS A 576 -42.58 39.11 -11.86
CA LYS A 576 -42.45 38.05 -12.88
C LYS A 576 -41.13 37.29 -12.75
N GLN A 577 -40.02 38.00 -12.52
CA GLN A 577 -38.72 37.37 -12.29
C GLN A 577 -38.72 36.54 -10.99
N LYS A 578 -39.29 37.06 -9.91
CA LYS A 578 -39.38 36.36 -8.61
C LYS A 578 -40.21 35.08 -8.71
N ALA A 579 -41.36 35.12 -9.39
CA ALA A 579 -42.20 33.95 -9.63
C ALA A 579 -41.49 32.90 -10.51
N GLY A 580 -40.82 33.33 -11.58
CA GLY A 580 -40.02 32.46 -12.43
C GLY A 580 -38.90 31.74 -11.66
N LYS A 581 -38.16 32.48 -10.81
CA LYS A 581 -37.13 31.90 -9.95
C LYS A 581 -37.69 30.93 -8.90
N LYS A 582 -38.84 31.24 -8.31
CA LYS A 582 -39.50 30.33 -7.34
C LYS A 582 -39.89 29.00 -8.01
N ARG A 583 -40.43 29.05 -9.23
CA ARG A 583 -40.76 27.86 -10.02
C ARG A 583 -39.50 27.07 -10.40
N MET A 584 -38.44 27.75 -10.85
CA MET A 584 -37.17 27.09 -11.16
C MET A 584 -36.54 26.42 -9.94
N LYS A 585 -36.67 27.01 -8.74
CA LYS A 585 -36.17 26.38 -7.51
C LYS A 585 -36.91 25.09 -7.13
N GLN A 586 -38.21 24.99 -7.43
CA GLN A 586 -39.02 23.81 -7.08
C GLN A 586 -38.79 22.62 -8.02
N VAL A 587 -38.36 22.87 -9.26
CA VAL A 587 -38.24 21.85 -10.32
C VAL A 587 -36.78 21.62 -10.72
N GLY A 588 -35.89 22.57 -10.41
CA GLY A 588 -34.49 22.52 -10.81
C GLY A 588 -33.67 21.60 -9.89
N ARG A 589 -33.30 20.44 -10.40
CA ARG A 589 -32.21 19.63 -9.85
C ARG A 589 -30.89 20.33 -10.19
N VAL A 590 -29.99 20.44 -9.23
CA VAL A 590 -28.65 21.01 -9.46
C VAL A 590 -27.74 19.83 -9.81
N GLU A 591 -27.33 19.75 -11.07
CA GLU A 591 -26.25 18.85 -11.45
C GLU A 591 -24.94 19.43 -10.92
N ILE A 592 -24.20 18.58 -10.20
CA ILE A 592 -22.88 18.89 -9.69
C ILE A 592 -21.90 18.46 -10.78
N PRO A 593 -21.06 19.37 -11.31
CA PRO A 593 -20.00 18.97 -12.23
C PRO A 593 -19.09 17.93 -11.56
N GLN A 594 -18.65 16.90 -12.29
CA GLN A 594 -17.70 15.91 -11.78
C GLN A 594 -16.40 16.59 -11.28
N ASP A 595 -15.91 17.62 -11.99
CA ASP A 595 -14.76 18.43 -11.56
C ASP A 595 -14.96 19.09 -10.19
N ALA A 596 -16.18 19.53 -9.88
CA ALA A 596 -16.52 20.12 -8.59
C ALA A 596 -16.52 19.06 -7.48
N PHE A 597 -16.84 17.81 -7.83
CA PHE A 597 -16.77 16.68 -6.91
C PHE A 597 -15.30 16.34 -6.60
N LEU A 598 -14.48 16.20 -7.65
CA LEU A 598 -13.04 15.94 -7.57
C LEU A 598 -12.30 16.99 -6.74
N ALA A 599 -12.60 18.27 -6.96
CA ALA A 599 -11.95 19.35 -6.24
C ALA A 599 -12.32 19.43 -4.76
N VAL A 600 -13.44 18.82 -4.32
CA VAL A 600 -13.78 18.71 -2.89
C VAL A 600 -13.17 17.48 -2.25
N LEU A 601 -13.04 16.39 -3.01
CA LEU A 601 -12.34 15.20 -2.55
C LEU A 601 -10.86 15.47 -2.29
N ARG A 602 -10.20 16.26 -3.17
CA ARG A 602 -8.80 16.71 -3.02
C ARG A 602 -8.56 17.77 -1.94
N VAL A 603 -9.61 18.27 -1.27
CA VAL A 603 -9.45 19.14 -0.08
C VAL A 603 -9.29 18.29 1.19
N ASN A 604 -9.49 16.98 1.08
CA ASN A 604 -9.09 16.05 2.12
C ASN A 604 -7.58 15.71 2.07
N ASP A 605 -6.88 16.15 1.02
CA ASP A 605 -5.43 16.12 0.87
C ASP A 605 -4.79 17.40 1.44
#